data_AF-A0A1H9S690-F1
#
_entry.id   AF-A0A1H9S690-F1
#
_cell.length_a   1.000
_cell.length_b   1.000
_cell.length_c   1.000
_cell.angle_alpha   90.00
_cell.angle_beta   90.00
_cell.angle_gamma   90.00
#
_symmetry.space_group_name_H-M   'P 1'
#
loop_
_entity.id
_entity.type
_entity.pdbx_description
1 polymer ?
#
loop_
_entity_poly.entity_id
_entity_poly.type
_entity_poly.pdbx_seq_one_letter_code
_entity_poly.pdbx_strand_id
1 'polypeptide(L)'
;MADNKAKKSIFKRWWFWVIIGIIVISVAMGGDDEEVAENGQEDVTENEETANEEEAELPEETEGEPDPVEQEPAETENTPVEEPAEEEQQDNFTNVVAGLDQAEVEQAIRDNAQSDWADDYEMQEYQINEQTEAYNNLTNFTIDTEIKEILLNNAHSNWGDDFTMVEYEYEEQLNAYEEVQNLNVDSAEKERILNNAKSNWGHDYQMVLYEYENQVTSMENLQ
;
A
#
# COMPACT_ATOMS: atom_id res chain seq x y z
N MET A 1 42.27 2.36 -26.27
CA MET A 1 40.87 1.91 -26.21
C MET A 1 40.36 2.43 -24.88
N ALA A 2 39.44 3.40 -24.91
CA ALA A 2 38.91 4.04 -23.71
C ALA A 2 37.53 3.45 -23.45
N ASP A 3 37.40 2.67 -22.38
CA ASP A 3 36.13 2.09 -21.96
C ASP A 3 35.28 3.20 -21.30
N ASN A 4 34.25 3.64 -22.03
CA ASN A 4 33.18 4.44 -21.48
C ASN A 4 32.33 3.56 -20.54
N LYS A 5 32.68 3.53 -19.25
CA LYS A 5 31.73 3.10 -18.22
C LYS A 5 30.67 4.19 -18.08
N ALA A 6 29.51 3.98 -18.70
CA ALA A 6 28.32 4.76 -18.42
C ALA A 6 28.06 4.72 -16.90
N LYS A 7 27.99 5.89 -16.24
CA LYS A 7 27.57 5.97 -14.85
C LYS A 7 26.13 5.45 -14.78
N LYS A 8 25.91 4.38 -14.03
CA LYS A 8 24.57 3.86 -13.77
C LYS A 8 23.80 4.94 -13.00
N SER A 9 22.66 5.31 -13.55
CA SER A 9 21.76 6.30 -12.98
C SER A 9 21.20 5.77 -11.65
N ILE A 10 21.56 6.41 -10.54
CA ILE A 10 20.99 6.17 -9.21
C ILE A 10 19.48 6.49 -9.15
N PHE A 11 18.96 7.23 -10.14
CA PHE A 11 17.55 7.61 -10.26
C PHE A 11 16.61 6.47 -10.71
N LYS A 12 17.13 5.24 -10.88
CA LYS A 12 16.32 4.05 -11.21
C LYS A 12 15.97 3.19 -10.00
N ARG A 13 16.42 3.56 -8.81
CA ARG A 13 16.20 2.78 -7.59
C ARG A 13 15.17 3.46 -6.71
N TRP A 14 14.10 2.72 -6.41
CA TRP A 14 12.92 3.22 -5.70
C TRP A 14 13.26 3.72 -4.29
N TRP A 15 14.22 3.11 -3.60
CA TRP A 15 14.71 3.56 -2.29
C TRP A 15 15.30 5.00 -2.30
N PHE A 16 15.76 5.50 -3.44
CA PHE A 16 16.22 6.90 -3.57
C PHE A 16 15.06 7.90 -3.50
N TRP A 17 13.85 7.50 -3.91
CA TRP A 17 12.64 8.33 -3.80
C TRP A 17 12.05 8.34 -2.40
N VAL A 18 12.23 7.27 -1.61
CA VAL A 18 11.78 7.22 -0.21
C VAL A 18 12.55 8.24 0.66
N ILE A 19 13.87 8.37 0.48
CA ILE A 19 14.68 9.39 1.17
C ILE A 19 14.26 10.81 0.78
N ILE A 20 13.98 11.06 -0.50
CA ILE A 20 13.50 12.37 -0.99
C ILE A 20 12.09 12.67 -0.46
N GLY A 21 11.20 11.67 -0.40
CA GLY A 21 9.84 11.80 0.14
C GLY A 21 9.82 12.22 1.62
N ILE A 22 10.70 11.65 2.44
CA ILE A 22 10.82 12.00 3.87
C ILE A 22 11.29 13.46 4.07
N ILE A 23 12.17 13.99 3.19
CA ILE A 23 12.63 15.38 3.24
C ILE A 23 11.53 16.36 2.79
N VAL A 24 10.62 15.95 1.90
CA VAL A 24 9.52 16.83 1.44
C VAL A 24 8.32 16.82 2.41
N ILE A 25 8.01 15.70 3.05
CA ILE A 25 6.92 15.60 4.04
C ILE A 25 7.24 16.41 5.31
N SER A 26 8.52 16.56 5.68
CA SER A 26 8.93 17.39 6.82
C SER A 26 8.82 18.90 6.59
N VAL A 27 8.60 19.37 5.35
CA VAL A 27 8.44 20.81 5.05
C VAL A 27 6.95 21.23 4.95
N ALA A 28 6.00 20.30 4.89
CA ALA A 28 4.57 20.64 4.78
C ALA A 28 3.85 20.84 6.13
N MET A 29 4.47 20.48 7.26
CA MET A 29 3.92 20.71 8.61
C MET A 29 4.95 21.40 9.51
N GLY A 30 5.31 22.63 9.20
CA GLY A 30 6.21 23.40 10.05
C GLY A 30 6.57 24.74 9.44
N GLY A 31 5.66 25.72 9.53
CA GLY A 31 6.03 27.10 9.32
C GLY A 31 6.89 27.59 10.48
N ASP A 32 8.16 27.88 10.20
CA ASP A 32 8.85 29.06 10.70
C ASP A 32 10.06 29.33 9.79
N ASP A 33 10.10 30.57 9.29
CA ASP A 33 11.15 31.11 8.43
C ASP A 33 12.52 31.05 9.12
N GLU A 34 13.53 30.46 8.46
CA GLU A 34 14.91 30.94 8.59
C GLU A 34 15.74 30.59 7.34
N GLU A 35 16.43 31.62 6.85
CA GLU A 35 17.06 31.70 5.53
C GLU A 35 18.22 30.72 5.30
N VAL A 36 18.33 30.20 4.06
CA VAL A 36 19.61 29.73 3.53
C VAL A 36 19.87 30.29 2.13
N ALA A 37 20.65 31.36 2.14
CA ALA A 37 21.69 31.79 1.20
C ALA A 37 21.59 31.36 -0.29
N GLU A 38 21.34 32.39 -1.10
CA GLU A 38 21.69 32.55 -2.50
C GLU A 38 23.17 32.14 -2.79
N ASN A 39 23.37 31.25 -3.76
CA ASN A 39 24.58 31.30 -4.58
C ASN A 39 24.24 30.94 -6.03
N GLY A 40 24.59 31.87 -6.91
CA GLY A 40 24.05 31.97 -8.25
C GLY A 40 24.85 31.31 -9.36
N GLN A 41 24.21 31.45 -10.53
CA GLN A 41 24.78 31.66 -11.87
C GLN A 41 24.94 30.39 -12.73
N GLU A 42 23.94 30.09 -13.59
CA GLU A 42 23.83 30.41 -15.06
C GLU A 42 24.37 29.23 -15.92
N ASP A 43 23.87 28.83 -17.08
CA ASP A 43 22.87 29.33 -18.05
C ASP A 43 22.73 28.27 -19.18
N VAL A 44 21.67 28.37 -19.99
CA VAL A 44 21.40 27.74 -21.30
C VAL A 44 21.10 26.22 -21.28
N THR A 45 19.95 25.72 -21.76
CA THR A 45 19.35 26.03 -23.06
C THR A 45 17.87 25.69 -23.08
N GLU A 46 17.09 26.70 -23.45
CA GLU A 46 15.72 26.69 -23.94
C GLU A 46 15.59 25.82 -25.22
N ASN A 47 14.57 24.99 -25.29
CA ASN A 47 13.98 24.62 -26.58
C ASN A 47 12.50 24.28 -26.37
N GLU A 48 11.64 25.28 -26.57
CA GLU A 48 10.25 25.05 -26.98
C GLU A 48 10.25 24.48 -28.39
N GLU A 49 9.48 23.40 -28.63
CA GLU A 49 8.51 23.41 -29.72
C GLU A 49 7.49 22.29 -29.58
N THR A 50 6.22 22.72 -29.48
CA THR A 50 5.02 22.17 -30.12
C THR A 50 4.51 20.77 -29.76
N ALA A 51 3.44 20.79 -28.95
CA ALA A 51 2.09 20.37 -29.32
C ALA A 51 1.94 19.21 -30.33
N ASN A 52 1.41 18.09 -29.85
CA ASN A 52 0.28 17.46 -30.53
C ASN A 52 -0.59 16.73 -29.51
N GLU A 53 -1.78 17.28 -29.27
CA GLU A 53 -2.93 16.57 -28.73
C GLU A 53 -3.35 15.51 -29.74
N GLU A 54 -3.47 14.26 -29.30
CA GLU A 54 -4.29 13.27 -29.99
C GLU A 54 -5.17 12.60 -28.95
N GLU A 55 -6.29 13.29 -28.74
CA GLU A 55 -7.56 12.77 -28.23
C GLU A 55 -8.00 11.61 -29.13
N ALA A 56 -8.08 10.41 -28.56
CA ALA A 56 -8.66 9.25 -29.22
C ALA A 56 -9.86 8.79 -28.39
N GLU A 57 -11.02 9.04 -28.98
CA GLU A 57 -12.36 8.86 -28.47
C GLU A 57 -12.71 7.38 -28.15
N LEU A 58 -13.52 7.23 -27.10
CA LEU A 58 -14.33 6.05 -26.79
C LEU A 58 -15.24 5.67 -27.98
N PRO A 59 -15.49 4.37 -28.23
CA PRO A 59 -16.72 3.94 -28.86
C PRO A 59 -17.79 3.66 -27.80
N GLU A 60 -18.85 4.46 -27.90
CA GLU A 60 -20.21 4.24 -27.40
C GLU A 60 -20.80 2.98 -28.04
N GLU A 61 -21.29 2.02 -27.25
CA GLU A 61 -22.22 0.99 -27.72
C GLU A 61 -23.44 0.93 -26.81
N THR A 62 -24.58 0.89 -27.49
CA THR A 62 -25.94 1.22 -27.07
C THR A 62 -26.71 0.03 -26.49
N GLU A 63 -27.54 0.35 -25.50
CA GLU A 63 -28.88 -0.16 -25.19
C GLU A 63 -29.15 -1.67 -25.02
N GLY A 64 -29.72 -1.99 -23.85
CA GLY A 64 -30.44 -3.22 -23.58
C GLY A 64 -31.08 -3.24 -22.18
N GLU A 65 -32.07 -2.38 -21.93
CA GLU A 65 -33.06 -2.61 -20.87
C GLU A 65 -33.93 -3.84 -21.22
N PRO A 66 -34.44 -4.57 -20.21
CA PRO A 66 -35.88 -4.42 -20.00
C PRO A 66 -36.28 -4.21 -18.53
N ASP A 67 -37.30 -3.36 -18.43
CA ASP A 67 -38.11 -2.89 -17.31
C ASP A 67 -38.99 -4.02 -16.67
N PRO A 68 -39.85 -3.75 -15.68
CA PRO A 68 -39.78 -4.28 -14.31
C PRO A 68 -40.85 -5.35 -14.02
N VAL A 69 -40.66 -6.15 -12.96
CA VAL A 69 -41.75 -6.97 -12.39
C VAL A 69 -42.01 -6.58 -10.95
N GLU A 70 -43.23 -6.11 -10.77
CA GLU A 70 -43.89 -5.56 -9.60
C GLU A 70 -44.13 -6.61 -8.49
N GLN A 71 -44.03 -6.14 -7.25
CA GLN A 71 -44.26 -6.86 -5.98
C GLN A 71 -45.77 -7.06 -5.71
N GLU A 72 -46.17 -8.12 -4.97
CA GLU A 72 -46.93 -8.06 -3.70
C GLU A 72 -47.33 -9.49 -3.16
N PRO A 73 -47.86 -9.68 -1.92
CA PRO A 73 -47.09 -10.31 -0.83
C PRO A 73 -47.78 -11.51 -0.12
N ALA A 74 -47.12 -11.96 0.97
CA ALA A 74 -47.61 -12.67 2.16
C ALA A 74 -47.89 -14.19 2.08
N GLU A 75 -47.14 -14.99 2.87
CA GLU A 75 -47.67 -15.57 4.10
C GLU A 75 -46.55 -16.19 4.98
N THR A 76 -46.66 -15.92 6.27
CA THR A 76 -45.82 -16.41 7.37
C THR A 76 -46.19 -17.84 7.76
N GLU A 77 -45.23 -18.76 7.79
CA GLU A 77 -45.38 -20.03 8.52
C GLU A 77 -44.18 -20.24 9.45
N ASN A 78 -44.46 -20.20 10.75
CA ASN A 78 -43.51 -20.41 11.82
C ASN A 78 -43.14 -21.90 11.89
N THR A 79 -41.92 -22.24 11.49
CA THR A 79 -41.29 -23.54 11.81
C THR A 79 -40.09 -23.26 12.71
N PRO A 80 -39.94 -23.95 13.86
CA PRO A 80 -38.81 -23.74 14.76
C PRO A 80 -37.49 -24.03 14.04
N VAL A 81 -36.64 -22.99 13.92
CA VAL A 81 -35.27 -23.10 13.44
C VAL A 81 -34.47 -23.86 14.49
N GLU A 82 -34.12 -25.10 14.21
CA GLU A 82 -32.96 -25.74 14.85
C GLU A 82 -31.74 -24.89 14.50
N GLU A 83 -31.11 -24.36 15.54
CA GLU A 83 -29.80 -23.72 15.52
C GLU A 83 -28.81 -24.64 14.79
N PRO A 84 -28.25 -24.23 13.63
CA PRO A 84 -27.15 -24.95 13.05
C PRO A 84 -25.98 -24.76 14.01
N ALA A 85 -25.51 -25.86 14.60
CA ALA A 85 -24.22 -25.89 15.25
C ALA A 85 -23.19 -25.30 14.27
N GLU A 86 -22.57 -24.19 14.67
CA GLU A 86 -21.43 -23.60 13.98
C GLU A 86 -20.36 -24.68 13.85
N GLU A 87 -20.22 -25.25 12.66
CA GLU A 87 -19.06 -26.06 12.31
C GLU A 87 -17.86 -25.13 12.34
N GLU A 88 -17.00 -25.27 13.36
CA GLU A 88 -15.72 -24.56 13.42
C GLU A 88 -14.91 -24.89 12.16
N GLN A 89 -14.91 -23.98 11.19
CA GLN A 89 -14.01 -24.02 10.07
C GLN A 89 -12.60 -23.83 10.66
N GLN A 90 -11.80 -24.89 10.63
CA GLN A 90 -10.37 -24.77 10.88
C GLN A 90 -9.76 -24.00 9.70
N ASP A 91 -9.79 -22.68 9.79
CA ASP A 91 -9.12 -21.82 8.84
C ASP A 91 -7.61 -22.04 8.96
N ASN A 92 -7.01 -22.59 7.91
CA ASN A 92 -5.57 -22.79 7.82
C ASN A 92 -4.97 -21.58 7.09
N PHE A 93 -4.79 -20.48 7.81
CA PHE A 93 -4.08 -19.31 7.28
C PHE A 93 -2.61 -19.65 7.04
N THR A 94 -2.05 -19.14 5.94
CA THR A 94 -0.66 -19.40 5.53
C THR A 94 0.20 -18.15 5.67
N ASN A 95 1.43 -18.34 6.15
CA ASN A 95 2.47 -17.31 6.09
C ASN A 95 3.29 -17.51 4.80
N VAL A 96 3.12 -16.62 3.83
CA VAL A 96 3.80 -16.69 2.53
C VAL A 96 5.32 -16.62 2.65
N VAL A 97 5.84 -15.83 3.59
CA VAL A 97 7.28 -15.66 3.82
C VAL A 97 7.89 -16.92 4.43
N ALA A 98 7.18 -17.56 5.36
CA ALA A 98 7.61 -18.83 5.95
C ALA A 98 7.67 -20.00 4.95
N GLY A 99 7.01 -19.87 3.79
CA GLY A 99 7.03 -20.85 2.71
C GLY A 99 8.21 -20.70 1.73
N LEU A 100 9.01 -19.64 1.84
CA LEU A 100 10.13 -19.38 0.94
C LEU A 100 11.32 -20.32 1.21
N ASP A 101 12.11 -20.60 0.17
CA ASP A 101 13.37 -21.31 0.36
C ASP A 101 14.40 -20.38 1.00
N GLN A 102 14.78 -20.68 2.23
CA GLN A 102 15.70 -19.84 3.01
C GLN A 102 17.04 -19.61 2.29
N ALA A 103 17.57 -20.61 1.55
CA ALA A 103 18.85 -20.46 0.88
C ALA A 103 18.74 -19.52 -0.34
N GLU A 104 17.62 -19.59 -1.07
CA GLU A 104 17.33 -18.65 -2.15
C GLU A 104 17.16 -17.22 -1.63
N VAL A 105 16.45 -17.04 -0.51
CA VAL A 105 16.29 -15.74 0.16
C VAL A 105 17.63 -15.15 0.61
N GLU A 106 18.44 -15.93 1.33
CA GLU A 106 19.76 -15.48 1.79
C GLU A 106 20.68 -15.08 0.62
N GLN A 107 20.58 -15.78 -0.50
CA GLN A 107 21.34 -15.45 -1.71
C GLN A 107 20.84 -14.16 -2.35
N ALA A 108 19.52 -13.98 -2.48
CA ALA A 108 18.92 -12.76 -3.02
C ALA A 108 19.30 -11.52 -2.20
N ILE A 109 19.25 -11.61 -0.86
CA ILE A 109 19.67 -10.53 0.04
C ILE A 109 21.13 -10.13 -0.20
N ARG A 110 22.04 -11.11 -0.33
CA ARG A 110 23.46 -10.86 -0.61
C ARG A 110 23.68 -10.23 -1.98
N ASP A 111 22.99 -10.73 -3.00
CA ASP A 111 23.11 -10.22 -4.37
C ASP A 111 22.59 -8.79 -4.48
N ASN A 112 21.48 -8.47 -3.80
CA ASN A 112 20.92 -7.13 -3.72
C ASN A 112 21.88 -6.17 -3.01
N ALA A 113 22.39 -6.55 -1.84
CA ALA A 113 23.35 -5.74 -1.09
C ALA A 113 24.62 -5.46 -1.92
N GLN A 114 25.19 -6.49 -2.58
CA GLN A 114 26.35 -6.32 -3.44
C GLN A 114 26.05 -5.47 -4.69
N SER A 115 24.89 -5.67 -5.32
CA SER A 115 24.43 -4.82 -6.44
C SER A 115 24.34 -3.36 -6.00
N ASP A 116 23.89 -3.13 -4.77
CA ASP A 116 23.56 -1.80 -4.31
C ASP A 116 24.76 -1.04 -3.77
N TRP A 117 25.70 -1.77 -3.15
CA TRP A 117 26.82 -1.25 -2.39
C TRP A 117 28.15 -1.92 -2.77
N ALA A 118 28.40 -2.14 -4.06
CA ALA A 118 29.47 -3.02 -4.59
C ALA A 118 30.85 -2.98 -3.91
N ASP A 119 31.39 -1.80 -3.59
CA ASP A 119 32.70 -1.64 -2.93
C ASP A 119 32.56 -1.16 -1.46
N ASP A 120 31.34 -0.93 -1.00
CA ASP A 120 31.02 -0.50 0.35
C ASP A 120 30.58 -1.72 1.18
N TYR A 121 31.56 -2.49 1.63
CA TYR A 121 31.32 -3.72 2.38
C TYR A 121 30.65 -3.50 3.73
N GLU A 122 30.83 -2.32 4.32
CA GLU A 122 30.16 -1.94 5.57
C GLU A 122 28.65 -1.77 5.32
N MET A 123 28.28 -1.07 4.24
CA MET A 123 26.89 -0.96 3.82
C MET A 123 26.30 -2.28 3.34
N GLN A 124 27.08 -3.16 2.70
CA GLN A 124 26.62 -4.51 2.37
C GLN A 124 26.28 -5.30 3.63
N GLU A 125 27.17 -5.33 4.62
CA GLU A 125 26.94 -6.03 5.88
C GLU A 125 25.69 -5.47 6.60
N TYR A 126 25.55 -4.15 6.65
CA TYR A 126 24.37 -3.50 7.22
C TYR A 126 23.09 -3.94 6.52
N GLN A 127 22.99 -3.80 5.18
CA GLN A 127 21.80 -4.17 4.43
C GLN A 127 21.46 -5.66 4.58
N ILE A 128 22.47 -6.54 4.56
CA ILE A 128 22.29 -7.98 4.73
C ILE A 128 21.69 -8.27 6.10
N ASN A 129 22.20 -7.62 7.16
CA ASN A 129 21.70 -7.83 8.52
C ASN A 129 20.25 -7.36 8.66
N GLU A 130 19.92 -6.14 8.22
CA GLU A 130 18.56 -5.58 8.32
C GLU A 130 17.54 -6.45 7.56
N GLN A 131 17.86 -6.83 6.32
CA GLN A 131 16.97 -7.67 5.51
C GLN A 131 16.81 -9.08 6.08
N THR A 132 17.89 -9.65 6.64
CA THR A 132 17.83 -10.97 7.28
C THR A 132 17.00 -10.92 8.57
N GLU A 133 17.12 -9.85 9.35
CA GLU A 133 16.29 -9.64 10.55
C GLU A 133 14.81 -9.54 10.18
N ALA A 134 14.46 -8.69 9.22
CA ALA A 134 13.08 -8.54 8.75
C ALA A 134 12.51 -9.85 8.21
N TYR A 135 13.26 -10.59 7.38
CA TYR A 135 12.86 -11.92 6.91
C TYR A 135 12.58 -12.90 8.07
N ASN A 136 13.44 -12.92 9.08
CA ASN A 136 13.26 -13.78 10.25
C ASN A 136 12.04 -13.37 11.07
N ASN A 137 11.77 -12.07 11.24
CA ASN A 137 10.59 -11.58 11.94
C ASN A 137 9.32 -12.01 11.21
N LEU A 138 9.24 -11.71 9.91
CA LEU A 138 8.12 -12.09 9.04
C LEU A 138 7.87 -13.60 9.03
N THR A 139 8.91 -14.41 8.98
CA THR A 139 8.80 -15.89 9.05
C THR A 139 8.18 -16.36 10.36
N ASN A 140 8.43 -15.66 11.47
CA ASN A 140 7.93 -16.01 12.80
C ASN A 140 6.59 -15.36 13.15
N PHE A 141 6.01 -14.53 12.27
CA PHE A 141 4.70 -13.93 12.51
C PHE A 141 3.59 -14.98 12.55
N THR A 142 2.76 -14.84 13.59
CA THR A 142 1.53 -15.62 13.75
C THR A 142 0.45 -15.04 12.84
N ILE A 143 0.08 -15.80 11.81
CA ILE A 143 -1.04 -15.51 10.92
C ILE A 143 -2.23 -16.34 11.38
N ASP A 144 -3.09 -15.74 12.19
CA ASP A 144 -4.25 -16.37 12.84
C ASP A 144 -5.60 -15.76 12.41
N THR A 145 -5.57 -14.84 11.43
CA THR A 145 -6.76 -14.25 10.82
C THR A 145 -6.59 -14.09 9.31
N GLU A 146 -7.71 -14.10 8.59
CA GLU A 146 -7.75 -13.87 7.15
C GLU A 146 -7.12 -12.51 6.78
N ILE A 147 -7.41 -11.47 7.58
CA ILE A 147 -6.85 -10.13 7.34
C ILE A 147 -5.33 -10.14 7.43
N LYS A 148 -4.73 -10.79 8.43
CA LYS A 148 -3.26 -10.86 8.52
C LYS A 148 -2.65 -11.59 7.31
N GLU A 149 -3.29 -12.66 6.83
CA GLU A 149 -2.85 -13.36 5.63
C GLU A 149 -2.92 -12.46 4.39
N ILE A 150 -4.04 -11.76 4.19
CA ILE A 150 -4.23 -10.84 3.06
C ILE A 150 -3.18 -9.72 3.09
N LEU A 151 -2.95 -9.08 4.25
CA LEU A 151 -2.02 -7.97 4.37
C LEU A 151 -0.58 -8.42 4.12
N LEU A 152 -0.17 -9.57 4.65
CA LEU A 152 1.18 -10.09 4.42
C LEU A 152 1.37 -10.49 2.95
N ASN A 153 0.36 -11.08 2.32
CA ASN A 153 0.40 -11.41 0.89
C ASN A 153 0.50 -10.15 0.02
N ASN A 154 -0.26 -9.10 0.32
CA ASN A 154 -0.21 -7.83 -0.40
C ASN A 154 1.17 -7.17 -0.25
N ALA A 155 1.68 -7.06 0.98
CA ALA A 155 2.99 -6.48 1.25
C ALA A 155 4.10 -7.25 0.52
N HIS A 156 4.10 -8.59 0.61
CA HIS A 156 5.06 -9.42 -0.13
C HIS A 156 4.89 -9.30 -1.66
N SER A 157 3.67 -9.17 -2.17
CA SER A 157 3.43 -8.93 -3.60
C SER A 157 3.96 -7.58 -4.08
N ASN A 158 3.88 -6.54 -3.24
CA ASN A 158 4.31 -5.18 -3.58
C ASN A 158 5.83 -5.04 -3.53
N TRP A 159 6.47 -5.67 -2.55
CA TRP A 159 7.88 -5.43 -2.20
C TRP A 159 8.82 -6.60 -2.48
N GLY A 160 8.29 -7.82 -2.62
CA GLY A 160 9.08 -9.02 -2.92
C GLY A 160 10.15 -9.29 -1.86
N ASP A 161 11.41 -9.36 -2.30
CA ASP A 161 12.57 -9.68 -1.45
C ASP A 161 13.07 -8.47 -0.62
N ASP A 162 12.41 -7.32 -0.68
CA ASP A 162 12.67 -6.22 0.25
C ASP A 162 11.87 -6.45 1.54
N PHE A 163 12.33 -7.41 2.34
CA PHE A 163 11.66 -7.85 3.55
C PHE A 163 11.48 -6.73 4.57
N THR A 164 12.38 -5.75 4.61
CA THR A 164 12.19 -4.56 5.46
C THR A 164 10.95 -3.77 5.05
N MET A 165 10.68 -3.66 3.75
CA MET A 165 9.48 -2.99 3.26
C MET A 165 8.22 -3.87 3.37
N VAL A 166 8.37 -5.18 3.23
CA VAL A 166 7.26 -6.14 3.49
C VAL A 166 6.80 -6.05 4.94
N GLU A 167 7.74 -6.07 5.90
CA GLU A 167 7.46 -5.94 7.33
C GLU A 167 6.79 -4.60 7.62
N TYR A 168 7.38 -3.51 7.13
CA TYR A 168 6.83 -2.16 7.32
C TYR A 168 5.41 -2.01 6.79
N GLU A 169 5.14 -2.40 5.54
CA GLU A 169 3.81 -2.22 4.96
C GLU A 169 2.77 -3.13 5.62
N TYR A 170 3.14 -4.35 5.98
CA TYR A 170 2.28 -5.25 6.74
C TYR A 170 1.87 -4.61 8.08
N GLU A 171 2.82 -4.06 8.84
CA GLU A 171 2.56 -3.43 10.13
C GLU A 171 1.69 -2.17 9.99
N GLU A 172 1.99 -1.30 9.03
CA GLU A 172 1.23 -0.09 8.76
C GLU A 172 -0.23 -0.40 8.38
N GLN A 173 -0.44 -1.37 7.49
CA GLN A 173 -1.78 -1.76 7.06
C GLN A 173 -2.55 -2.48 8.18
N LEU A 174 -1.87 -3.28 9.01
CA LEU A 174 -2.50 -3.94 10.15
C LEU A 174 -2.91 -2.92 11.23
N ASN A 175 -2.07 -1.92 11.50
CA ASN A 175 -2.41 -0.84 12.40
C ASN A 175 -3.61 -0.03 11.87
N ALA A 176 -3.57 0.38 10.60
CA ALA A 176 -4.70 1.08 9.97
C ALA A 176 -5.98 0.24 10.00
N TYR A 177 -5.90 -1.07 9.82
CA TYR A 177 -7.03 -1.98 10.01
C TYR A 177 -7.58 -1.93 11.43
N GLU A 178 -6.72 -2.01 12.45
CA GLU A 178 -7.12 -1.90 13.86
C GLU A 178 -7.77 -0.55 14.16
N GLU A 179 -7.26 0.54 13.60
CA GLU A 179 -7.88 1.87 13.72
C GLU A 179 -9.26 1.89 13.07
N VAL A 180 -9.41 1.34 11.86
CA VAL A 180 -10.70 1.23 11.15
C VAL A 180 -11.72 0.44 11.96
N GLN A 181 -11.33 -0.62 12.67
CA GLN A 181 -12.22 -1.40 13.55
C GLN A 181 -12.69 -0.59 14.77
N ASN A 182 -11.90 0.37 15.22
CA ASN A 182 -12.15 1.16 16.43
C ASN A 182 -12.76 2.54 16.13
N LEU A 183 -13.06 2.86 14.87
CA LEU A 183 -13.70 4.12 14.49
C LEU A 183 -15.06 4.31 15.19
N ASN A 184 -15.32 5.54 15.65
CA ASN A 184 -16.63 5.92 16.16
C ASN A 184 -17.61 6.20 15.00
N VAL A 185 -18.39 5.19 14.65
CA VAL A 185 -19.40 5.23 13.58
C VAL A 185 -20.81 5.36 14.19
N ASP A 186 -21.09 6.52 14.80
CA ASP A 186 -22.31 6.79 15.58
C ASP A 186 -23.51 7.35 14.78
N SER A 187 -23.40 7.39 13.44
CA SER A 187 -24.47 7.83 12.56
C SER A 187 -24.52 7.03 11.25
N ALA A 188 -25.71 7.02 10.63
CA ALA A 188 -25.93 6.38 9.33
C ALA A 188 -25.10 7.04 8.22
N GLU A 189 -24.83 8.35 8.31
CA GLU A 189 -23.95 9.04 7.37
C GLU A 189 -22.50 8.55 7.48
N LYS A 190 -21.96 8.43 8.70
CA LYS A 190 -20.61 7.91 8.93
C LYS A 190 -20.48 6.46 8.49
N GLU A 191 -21.50 5.63 8.76
CA GLU A 191 -21.54 4.25 8.31
C GLU A 191 -21.46 4.13 6.78
N ARG A 192 -22.24 4.95 6.07
CA ARG A 192 -22.20 5.02 4.62
C ARG A 192 -20.83 5.51 4.10
N ILE A 193 -20.22 6.50 4.74
CA ILE A 193 -18.88 6.97 4.38
C ILE A 193 -17.86 5.83 4.53
N LEU A 194 -17.87 5.11 5.65
CA LEU A 194 -16.95 4.00 5.88
C LEU A 194 -17.15 2.87 4.86
N ASN A 195 -18.40 2.51 4.57
CA ASN A 195 -18.70 1.47 3.59
C ASN A 195 -18.24 1.87 2.18
N ASN A 196 -18.40 3.13 1.80
CA ASN A 196 -17.88 3.64 0.53
C ASN A 196 -16.35 3.57 0.48
N ALA A 197 -15.66 4.01 1.54
CA ALA A 197 -14.20 3.93 1.61
C ALA A 197 -13.70 2.48 1.51
N LYS A 198 -14.31 1.54 2.25
CA LYS A 198 -14.02 0.10 2.14
C LYS A 198 -14.29 -0.43 0.73
N SER A 199 -15.35 0.01 0.06
CA SER A 199 -15.65 -0.40 -1.30
C SER A 199 -14.64 0.13 -2.33
N ASN A 200 -14.10 1.33 -2.11
CA ASN A 200 -13.16 1.97 -3.03
C ASN A 200 -11.75 1.38 -2.90
N TRP A 201 -11.31 1.11 -1.68
CA TRP A 201 -9.91 0.77 -1.37
C TRP A 201 -9.70 -0.68 -0.95
N GLY A 202 -10.76 -1.42 -0.63
CA GLY A 202 -10.68 -2.82 -0.24
C GLY A 202 -9.86 -3.02 1.03
N HIS A 203 -8.68 -3.64 0.88
CA HIS A 203 -7.77 -3.98 1.98
C HIS A 203 -6.59 -2.99 2.11
N ASP A 204 -6.59 -1.89 1.35
CA ASP A 204 -5.71 -0.76 1.63
C ASP A 204 -6.33 0.10 2.74
N TYR A 205 -6.14 -0.36 3.98
CA TYR A 205 -6.77 0.22 5.16
C TYR A 205 -6.24 1.62 5.49
N GLN A 206 -5.00 1.94 5.12
CA GLN A 206 -4.50 3.32 5.20
C GLN A 206 -5.36 4.24 4.33
N MET A 207 -5.69 3.81 3.10
CA MET A 207 -6.56 4.60 2.23
C MET A 207 -8.03 4.58 2.66
N VAL A 208 -8.53 3.47 3.21
CA VAL A 208 -9.87 3.41 3.83
C VAL A 208 -9.99 4.44 4.95
N LEU A 209 -9.02 4.46 5.87
CA LEU A 209 -8.99 5.38 7.00
C LEU A 209 -8.91 6.83 6.51
N TYR A 210 -7.97 7.12 5.62
CA TYR A 210 -7.78 8.45 5.04
C TYR A 210 -9.06 8.99 4.37
N GLU A 211 -9.72 8.19 3.53
CA GLU A 211 -10.96 8.63 2.88
C GLU A 211 -12.07 8.86 3.92
N TYR A 212 -12.23 7.95 4.88
CA TYR A 212 -13.23 8.08 5.94
C TYR A 212 -13.05 9.39 6.72
N GLU A 213 -11.84 9.66 7.23
CA GLU A 213 -11.56 10.84 8.04
C GLU A 213 -11.81 12.14 7.27
N ASN A 214 -11.37 12.21 6.02
CA ASN A 214 -11.57 13.39 5.18
C ASN A 214 -13.05 13.64 4.88
N GLN A 215 -13.82 12.60 4.58
CA GLN A 215 -15.24 12.73 4.28
C GLN A 215 -16.07 13.06 5.52
N VAL A 216 -15.76 12.46 6.68
CA VAL A 216 -16.41 12.82 7.95
C VAL A 216 -16.11 14.26 8.31
N THR A 217 -14.84 14.68 8.23
CA THR A 217 -14.43 16.07 8.48
C THR A 217 -15.18 17.05 7.55
N SER A 218 -15.25 16.72 6.26
CA SER A 218 -15.94 17.54 5.27
C SER A 218 -17.45 17.61 5.55
N MET A 219 -18.09 16.50 5.93
CA MET A 219 -19.50 16.45 6.31
C MET A 219 -19.79 17.30 7.55
N GLU A 220 -18.98 17.20 8.60
CA GLU A 220 -19.13 17.96 9.84
C GLU A 220 -18.98 19.47 9.60
N ASN A 221 -18.08 19.88 8.69
CA ASN A 221 -17.89 21.28 8.31
C ASN A 221 -19.07 21.90 7.54
N LEU A 222 -19.98 21.08 6.99
CA LEU A 222 -21.16 21.55 6.25
C LEU A 222 -22.41 21.75 7.12
N GLN A 223 -22.35 21.39 8.41
CA GLN A 223 -23.47 21.46 9.37
C GLN A 223 -23.42 22.74 10.22
#